data_AF-A0A920S9E8-F1
#
_entry.id   AF-A0A920S9E8-F1
#
_cell.length_a   1.000
_cell.length_b   1.000
_cell.length_c   1.000
_cell.angle_alpha   90.00
_cell.angle_beta   90.00
_cell.angle_gamma   90.00
#
_symmetry.space_group_name_H-M   'P 1'
#
loop_
_entity.id
_entity.type
_entity.pdbx_description
1 polymer ?
#
loop_
_entity_poly.entity_id
_entity_poly.type
_entity_poly.pdbx_seq_one_letter_code
_entity_poly.pdbx_strand_id
1 'polypeptide(L)'
;MVTQPEAVLPESDVGEVRASPLARRLAQERGGDLSSVIGTGPGGRITEADIPEQGDLAVAPKSAAVGSNGYIKASPLAKRLARERGVDLADLTGTGPEGRIVEADVPEHAQTPRAVDGEHSISATGNTAEQFGLSSEKVELSRMRQAIARVTVDSKREAPHFYVAVDIDMTKAMSFRRDLNDELDAEKRVSVNDLIIKASAIAISRHPKFNSFFRDDHLQMNSAINIGVAIALESGTDCSGY
;
A
#
# COMPACT_ATOMS: atom_id res chain seq x y z
N MET A 1 81.67 34.23 -7.13
CA MET A 1 81.25 35.64 -7.37
C MET A 1 79.77 35.60 -7.67
N VAL A 2 78.90 36.08 -6.76
CA VAL A 2 78.34 37.46 -6.79
C VAL A 2 77.53 37.59 -8.11
N THR A 3 76.19 37.66 -8.14
CA THR A 3 75.30 38.67 -7.53
C THR A 3 73.84 38.28 -7.79
N GLN A 4 72.91 38.54 -6.87
CA GLN A 4 71.48 38.82 -7.17
C GLN A 4 71.36 40.26 -7.74
N PRO A 5 70.32 40.68 -8.51
CA PRO A 5 68.98 41.02 -7.97
C PRO A 5 67.79 40.77 -8.93
N GLU A 6 66.60 40.42 -8.42
CA GLU A 6 65.39 41.26 -8.29
C GLU A 6 64.74 41.75 -9.59
N ALA A 7 63.57 41.19 -9.91
CA ALA A 7 62.61 41.79 -10.83
C ALA A 7 61.19 41.61 -10.26
N VAL A 8 60.65 42.73 -9.77
CA VAL A 8 59.26 42.88 -9.35
C VAL A 8 58.35 42.98 -10.59
N LEU A 9 57.23 42.25 -10.51
CA LEU A 9 55.92 42.31 -11.18
C LEU A 9 55.72 43.30 -12.36
N PRO A 10 54.89 42.90 -13.35
CA PRO A 10 53.49 43.31 -13.23
C PRO A 10 52.45 42.22 -13.55
N GLU A 11 51.39 42.24 -12.73
CA GLU A 11 49.97 42.06 -13.06
C GLU A 11 49.56 40.93 -14.01
N SER A 12 49.09 39.84 -13.42
CA SER A 12 48.26 38.85 -14.10
C SER A 12 46.82 39.37 -14.25
N ASP A 13 46.50 39.73 -15.49
CA ASP A 13 45.18 40.09 -15.97
C ASP A 13 44.16 38.98 -15.62
N VAL A 14 43.14 39.36 -14.85
CA VAL A 14 42.11 38.46 -14.33
C VAL A 14 41.22 38.02 -15.50
N GLY A 15 41.35 36.76 -15.90
CA GLY A 15 40.47 36.12 -16.88
C GLY A 15 39.01 36.27 -16.45
N GLU A 16 38.27 37.12 -17.17
CA GLU A 16 36.94 37.57 -16.79
C GLU A 16 35.95 36.39 -16.76
N VAL A 17 35.57 35.96 -15.54
CA VAL A 17 34.60 34.86 -15.34
C VAL A 17 33.25 35.28 -15.91
N ARG A 18 32.78 34.53 -16.92
CA ARG A 18 31.49 34.74 -17.59
C ARG A 18 30.33 34.27 -16.70
N ALA A 19 29.99 35.08 -15.69
CA ALA A 19 28.87 34.85 -14.79
C ALA A 19 27.67 35.77 -15.12
N SER A 20 26.45 35.31 -14.82
CA SER A 20 25.26 36.17 -14.93
C SER A 20 25.28 37.29 -13.87
N PRO A 21 24.63 38.45 -14.11
CA PRO A 21 24.60 39.55 -13.14
C PRO A 21 24.02 39.17 -11.76
N LEU A 22 23.10 38.20 -11.71
CA LEU A 22 22.52 37.67 -10.47
C LEU A 22 23.48 36.72 -9.75
N ALA A 23 24.17 35.84 -10.48
CA ALA A 23 25.16 34.92 -9.90
C ALA A 23 26.35 35.65 -9.26
N ARG A 24 26.79 36.76 -9.89
CA ARG A 24 27.85 37.62 -9.33
C ARG A 24 27.43 38.29 -8.01
N ARG A 25 26.17 38.73 -7.91
CA ARG A 25 25.62 39.30 -6.66
C ARG A 25 25.53 38.25 -5.55
N LEU A 26 25.04 37.04 -5.87
CA LEU A 26 24.91 35.94 -4.90
C LEU A 26 26.26 35.46 -4.37
N ALA A 27 27.28 35.36 -5.22
CA ALA A 27 28.62 34.96 -4.81
C ALA A 27 29.30 36.01 -3.93
N GLN A 28 29.05 37.30 -4.18
CA GLN A 28 29.60 38.40 -3.38
C GLN A 28 28.95 38.50 -1.99
N GLU A 29 27.66 38.20 -1.88
CA GLU A 29 26.95 38.15 -0.59
C GLU A 29 27.33 36.91 0.25
N ARG A 30 27.65 35.80 -0.41
CA ARG A 30 27.93 34.50 0.24
C ARG A 30 29.43 34.16 0.37
N GLY A 31 30.31 35.05 -0.09
CA GLY A 31 31.76 34.90 0.01
C GLY A 31 32.36 33.73 -0.79
N GLY A 32 31.69 33.30 -1.87
CA GLY A 32 32.10 32.14 -2.69
C GLY A 32 33.03 32.50 -3.85
N ASP A 33 34.07 31.71 -4.07
CA ASP A 33 35.01 31.90 -5.20
C ASP A 33 34.48 31.23 -6.48
N LEU A 34 34.08 32.07 -7.45
CA LEU A 34 33.49 31.68 -8.74
C LEU A 34 34.48 30.99 -9.69
N SER A 35 35.79 31.02 -9.40
CA SER A 35 36.82 30.43 -10.26
C SER A 35 36.85 28.90 -10.25
N SER A 36 36.26 28.28 -9.21
CA SER A 36 36.20 26.83 -9.01
C SER A 36 34.89 26.19 -9.48
N VAL A 37 33.93 27.00 -9.94
CA VAL A 37 32.58 26.57 -10.27
C VAL A 37 32.44 26.36 -11.78
N ILE A 38 32.09 25.13 -12.18
CA ILE A 38 31.81 24.80 -13.59
C ILE A 38 30.38 25.23 -13.91
N GLY A 39 30.23 26.26 -14.75
CA GLY A 39 28.94 26.82 -15.12
C GLY A 39 28.17 25.97 -16.14
N THR A 40 26.91 25.67 -15.84
CA THR A 40 26.05 24.79 -16.66
C THR A 40 25.19 25.55 -17.68
N GLY A 41 25.36 26.88 -17.80
CA GLY A 41 24.61 27.73 -18.73
C GLY A 41 25.12 27.75 -20.18
N PRO A 42 24.35 28.31 -21.14
CA PRO A 42 24.73 28.35 -22.56
C PRO A 42 26.06 29.09 -22.79
N GLY A 43 27.08 28.36 -23.27
CA GLY A 43 28.43 28.88 -23.49
C GLY A 43 29.34 28.87 -22.26
N GLY A 44 29.06 27.99 -21.28
CA GLY A 44 29.89 27.82 -20.07
C GLY A 44 29.70 28.93 -19.04
N ARG A 45 28.52 29.57 -19.02
CA ARG A 45 28.21 30.63 -18.06
C ARG A 45 27.74 30.04 -16.73
N ILE A 46 28.21 30.62 -15.63
CA ILE A 46 27.80 30.24 -14.28
C ILE A 46 26.42 30.83 -13.99
N THR A 47 25.46 29.97 -13.68
CA THR A 47 24.08 30.31 -13.35
C THR A 47 23.81 30.15 -11.87
N GLU A 48 22.68 30.65 -11.38
CA GLU A 48 22.32 30.63 -9.95
C GLU A 48 22.29 29.22 -9.36
N ALA A 49 21.97 28.21 -10.18
CA ALA A 49 21.92 26.80 -9.79
C ALA A 49 23.30 26.18 -9.53
N ASP A 50 24.39 26.82 -9.97
CA ASP A 50 25.75 26.29 -9.86
C ASP A 50 26.48 26.77 -8.59
N ILE A 51 25.87 27.65 -7.78
CA ILE A 51 26.46 28.16 -6.53
C ILE A 51 26.04 27.25 -5.37
N PRO A 52 26.96 26.47 -4.79
CA PRO A 52 26.61 25.55 -3.71
C PRO A 52 26.19 26.32 -2.46
N GLU A 53 25.02 25.97 -1.90
CA GLU A 53 24.63 26.36 -0.55
C GLU A 53 25.54 25.64 0.45
N GLN A 54 26.43 26.37 1.13
CA GLN A 54 27.39 25.75 2.05
C GLN A 54 26.69 25.21 3.30
N GLY A 55 26.93 23.92 3.56
CA GLY A 55 26.62 23.31 4.85
C GLY A 55 26.78 21.79 4.86
N ASP A 56 27.94 21.25 4.47
CA ASP A 56 28.62 20.24 5.30
C ASP A 56 30.01 19.87 4.77
N LEU A 57 30.95 19.89 5.70
CA LEU A 57 32.35 19.53 5.51
C LEU A 57 32.49 18.02 5.31
N ALA A 58 33.37 17.67 4.39
CA ALA A 58 33.74 16.31 4.05
C ALA A 58 34.20 15.48 5.27
N VAL A 59 33.57 14.31 5.44
CA VAL A 59 34.26 13.10 5.93
C VAL A 59 34.01 12.01 4.89
N ALA A 60 35.09 11.59 4.24
CA ALA A 60 35.07 10.56 3.20
C ALA A 60 34.64 9.19 3.77
N PRO A 61 33.74 8.43 3.09
CA PRO A 61 33.63 7.01 3.30
C PRO A 61 34.53 6.23 2.31
N LYS A 62 35.17 5.21 2.88
CA LYS A 62 36.09 4.26 2.27
C LYS A 62 35.39 3.47 1.15
N SER A 63 35.98 3.51 -0.05
CA SER A 63 35.49 2.89 -1.29
C SER A 63 35.09 1.41 -1.14
N ALA A 64 33.83 1.10 -1.48
CA ALA A 64 33.45 -0.18 -2.04
C ALA A 64 33.97 -0.25 -3.50
N ALA A 65 34.42 -1.43 -3.93
CA ALA A 65 35.06 -1.62 -5.24
C ALA A 65 34.05 -1.41 -6.38
N VAL A 66 34.10 -0.22 -6.98
CA VAL A 66 33.37 0.14 -8.21
C VAL A 66 33.94 -0.72 -9.35
N GLY A 67 33.14 -1.66 -9.87
CA GLY A 67 33.42 -2.28 -11.16
C GLY A 67 33.38 -1.23 -12.27
N SER A 68 34.17 -1.42 -13.33
CA SER A 68 34.44 -0.46 -14.41
C SER A 68 33.24 0.00 -15.27
N ASN A 69 32.01 -0.13 -14.78
CA ASN A 69 30.80 0.32 -15.46
C ASN A 69 29.67 0.76 -14.51
N GLY A 70 29.98 1.19 -13.28
CA GLY A 70 28.98 1.64 -12.29
C GLY A 70 28.04 0.55 -11.77
N TYR A 71 28.26 -0.71 -12.16
CA TYR A 71 27.46 -1.86 -11.75
C TYR A 71 28.04 -2.51 -10.50
N ILE A 72 27.25 -2.58 -9.42
CA ILE A 72 27.61 -3.28 -8.18
C ILE A 72 27.63 -4.79 -8.45
N LYS A 73 28.79 -5.42 -8.22
CA LYS A 73 28.99 -6.86 -8.37
C LYS A 73 28.33 -7.58 -7.17
N ALA A 74 27.06 -7.97 -7.32
CA ALA A 74 26.33 -8.75 -6.30
C ALA A 74 25.78 -10.06 -6.87
N SER A 75 25.77 -11.11 -6.06
CA SER A 75 25.14 -12.39 -6.41
C SER A 75 23.61 -12.24 -6.58
N PRO A 76 22.95 -13.03 -7.45
CA PRO A 76 21.50 -12.92 -7.67
C PRO A 76 20.67 -13.11 -6.38
N LEU A 77 21.14 -13.96 -5.47
CA LEU A 77 20.51 -14.18 -4.17
C LEU A 77 20.68 -12.97 -3.25
N ALA A 78 21.88 -12.38 -3.17
CA ALA A 78 22.10 -11.17 -2.39
C ALA A 78 21.27 -9.98 -2.90
N LYS A 79 21.10 -9.82 -4.22
CA LYS A 79 20.22 -8.77 -4.78
C LYS A 79 18.75 -8.94 -4.41
N ARG A 80 18.27 -10.19 -4.37
CA ARG A 80 16.90 -10.49 -3.95
C ARG A 80 16.71 -10.20 -2.47
N LEU A 81 17.66 -10.63 -1.65
CA LEU A 81 17.64 -10.48 -0.20
C LEU A 81 17.77 -9.02 0.24
N ALA A 82 18.62 -8.24 -0.42
CA ALA A 82 18.77 -6.81 -0.18
C ALA A 82 17.49 -6.03 -0.52
N ARG A 83 16.77 -6.41 -1.59
CA ARG A 83 15.47 -5.82 -1.94
C ARG A 83 14.37 -6.18 -0.94
N GLU A 84 14.32 -7.44 -0.53
CA GLU A 84 13.36 -7.92 0.48
C GLU A 84 13.59 -7.27 1.85
N ARG A 85 14.84 -6.92 2.18
CA ARG A 85 15.24 -6.36 3.48
C ARG A 85 15.51 -4.85 3.47
N GLY A 86 15.35 -4.19 2.32
CA GLY A 86 15.56 -2.74 2.17
C GLY A 86 17.01 -2.27 2.41
N VAL A 87 18.00 -3.13 2.13
CA VAL A 87 19.43 -2.83 2.32
C VAL A 87 20.02 -2.30 1.01
N ASP A 88 20.74 -1.19 1.06
CA ASP A 88 21.49 -0.70 -0.11
C ASP A 88 22.76 -1.54 -0.31
N LEU A 89 22.92 -2.07 -1.52
CA LEU A 89 24.10 -2.85 -1.91
C LEU A 89 25.36 -1.97 -2.04
N ALA A 90 25.20 -0.65 -2.15
CA ALA A 90 26.32 0.28 -2.23
C ALA A 90 27.10 0.39 -0.90
N ASP A 91 26.40 0.18 0.22
CA ASP A 91 26.95 0.30 1.58
C ASP A 91 27.54 -1.01 2.11
N LEU A 92 27.35 -2.11 1.37
CA LEU A 92 27.83 -3.43 1.77
C LEU A 92 29.20 -3.74 1.16
N THR A 93 30.11 -4.22 2.00
CA THR A 93 31.40 -4.77 1.56
C THR A 93 31.21 -6.25 1.20
N GLY A 94 31.40 -6.59 -0.07
CA GLY A 94 31.26 -7.97 -0.54
C GLY A 94 32.47 -8.83 -0.19
N THR A 95 32.24 -9.96 0.48
CA THR A 95 33.30 -10.90 0.91
C THR A 95 33.54 -12.04 -0.11
N GLY A 96 32.78 -12.06 -1.21
CA GLY A 96 32.93 -13.05 -2.28
C GLY A 96 34.12 -12.80 -3.22
N PRO A 97 34.46 -13.79 -4.07
CA PRO A 97 35.57 -13.67 -5.04
C PRO A 97 35.35 -12.47 -5.99
N GLU A 98 36.40 -11.66 -6.13
CA GLU A 98 36.41 -10.34 -6.79
C GLU A 98 35.61 -9.22 -6.10
N GLY A 99 35.38 -9.30 -4.79
CA GLY A 99 34.62 -8.28 -4.04
C GLY A 99 33.11 -8.38 -4.28
N ARG A 100 32.62 -9.58 -4.60
CA ARG A 100 31.20 -9.83 -4.89
C ARG A 100 30.39 -9.93 -3.59
N ILE A 101 29.26 -9.24 -3.51
CA ILE A 101 28.34 -9.34 -2.37
C ILE A 101 27.61 -10.69 -2.42
N VAL A 102 27.83 -11.52 -1.40
CA VAL A 102 27.18 -12.83 -1.22
C VAL A 102 26.09 -12.76 -0.15
N GLU A 103 25.28 -13.81 -0.02
CA GLU A 103 24.14 -13.86 0.93
C GLU A 103 24.55 -13.53 2.37
N ALA A 104 25.71 -14.02 2.80
CA ALA A 104 26.24 -13.79 4.15
C ALA A 104 26.57 -12.31 4.44
N ASP A 105 26.75 -11.49 3.41
CA ASP A 105 27.07 -10.07 3.55
C ASP A 105 25.80 -9.20 3.70
N VAL A 106 24.60 -9.75 3.47
CA VAL A 106 23.33 -9.02 3.59
C VAL A 106 22.77 -9.24 5.01
N PRO A 107 22.84 -8.25 5.92
CA PRO A 107 22.37 -8.41 7.28
C PRO A 107 20.88 -8.79 7.31
N GLU A 108 20.52 -9.71 8.21
CA GLU A 108 19.11 -10.15 8.36
C GLU A 108 18.21 -9.06 8.95
N HIS A 109 18.80 -8.03 9.58
CA HIS A 109 18.11 -6.89 10.15
C HIS A 109 18.84 -5.60 9.73
N ALA A 110 18.17 -4.69 9.03
CA ALA A 110 18.67 -3.35 8.78
C ALA A 110 18.79 -2.60 10.12
N GLN A 111 19.98 -2.63 10.72
CA GLN A 111 20.31 -1.78 11.85
C GLN A 111 20.73 -0.43 11.29
N THR A 112 19.84 0.56 11.34
CA THR A 112 20.23 1.96 11.24
C THR A 112 21.25 2.23 12.37
N PRO A 113 22.45 2.79 12.09
CA PRO A 113 23.40 3.08 13.15
C PRO A 113 22.84 4.19 14.05
N ARG A 114 22.48 3.83 15.27
CA ARG A 114 22.13 4.75 16.35
C ARG A 114 23.39 4.99 17.19
N ALA A 115 23.82 6.24 17.26
CA ALA A 115 24.85 6.67 18.18
C ALA A 115 24.39 6.53 19.64
N VAL A 116 25.33 6.07 20.48
CA VAL A 116 25.43 6.09 21.95
C VAL A 116 24.93 7.40 22.59
N ASP A 117 24.42 7.53 23.83
CA ASP A 117 24.19 6.71 25.02
C ASP A 117 23.04 7.39 25.80
N GLY A 118 22.26 6.63 26.57
CA GLY A 118 21.27 7.20 27.47
C GLY A 118 20.23 6.17 27.91
N GLU A 119 20.48 5.57 29.07
CA GLU A 119 19.56 4.71 29.80
C GLU A 119 18.17 5.33 29.88
N HIS A 120 17.12 4.55 29.54
CA HIS A 120 15.89 4.35 30.31
C HIS A 120 15.01 3.33 29.56
N SER A 121 14.81 2.19 30.20
CA SER A 121 13.96 1.09 29.75
C SER A 121 12.48 1.45 29.89
N ILE A 122 11.71 1.54 28.79
CA ILE A 122 10.28 1.20 28.80
C ILE A 122 9.87 0.59 27.44
N SER A 123 9.48 -0.68 27.52
CA SER A 123 8.51 -1.45 26.74
C SER A 123 8.20 -1.11 25.27
N ALA A 124 8.33 -2.15 24.45
CA ALA A 124 7.86 -2.24 23.08
C ALA A 124 6.33 -2.09 22.96
N THR A 125 5.90 -1.21 22.05
CA THR A 125 4.77 -1.46 21.13
C THR A 125 5.00 -0.65 19.86
N GLY A 126 5.19 -1.34 18.73
CA GLY A 126 5.31 -0.70 17.42
C GLY A 126 3.98 -0.13 16.93
N ASN A 127 4.05 0.99 16.22
CA ASN A 127 3.14 1.31 15.12
C ASN A 127 3.87 2.24 14.15
N THR A 128 4.55 1.64 13.18
CA THR A 128 5.04 2.32 11.98
C THR A 128 3.91 2.32 10.95
N ALA A 129 2.97 3.24 11.08
CA ALA A 129 1.87 3.41 10.10
C ALA A 129 1.42 4.87 9.94
N GLU A 130 2.30 5.84 10.17
CA GLU A 130 2.02 7.26 9.91
C GLU A 130 3.12 7.87 9.03
N GLN A 131 3.17 7.50 7.74
CA GLN A 131 3.97 8.22 6.74
C GLN A 131 3.26 8.46 5.40
N PHE A 132 1.95 8.23 5.32
CA PHE A 132 1.10 8.79 4.27
C PHE A 132 -0.09 9.44 4.97
N GLY A 133 -0.29 10.75 4.79
CA GLY A 133 -1.32 11.57 5.45
C GLY A 133 -2.76 11.26 5.01
N LEU A 134 -3.12 9.99 4.96
CA LEU A 134 -4.50 9.51 4.86
C LEU A 134 -4.90 9.05 6.26
N SER A 135 -5.47 9.95 7.05
CA SER A 135 -6.03 9.60 8.35
C SER A 135 -7.20 8.65 8.14
N SER A 136 -7.00 7.36 8.39
CA SER A 136 -8.09 6.38 8.38
C SER A 136 -8.75 6.39 9.75
N GLU A 137 -10.02 6.79 9.83
CA GLU A 137 -10.83 6.56 11.02
C GLU A 137 -11.24 5.09 11.08
N LYS A 138 -10.83 4.40 12.15
CA LYS A 138 -11.24 3.01 12.42
C LYS A 138 -12.42 3.04 13.38
N VAL A 139 -13.61 2.76 12.87
CA VAL A 139 -14.81 2.57 13.69
C VAL A 139 -14.91 1.12 14.13
N GLU A 140 -15.00 0.86 15.44
CA GLU A 140 -15.19 -0.49 15.97
C GLU A 140 -16.57 -1.04 15.62
N LEU A 141 -16.60 -2.26 15.09
CA LEU A 141 -17.86 -2.95 14.77
C LEU A 141 -18.45 -3.61 16.03
N SER A 142 -19.76 -3.55 16.17
CA SER A 142 -20.47 -4.33 17.20
C SER A 142 -20.27 -5.84 16.99
N ARG A 143 -20.36 -6.63 18.07
CA ARG A 143 -20.21 -8.10 18.00
C ARG A 143 -21.16 -8.75 16.98
N MET A 144 -22.38 -8.24 16.85
CA MET A 144 -23.35 -8.70 15.86
C MET A 144 -22.86 -8.47 14.43
N ARG A 145 -22.34 -7.28 14.13
CA ARG A 145 -21.82 -6.96 12.78
C ARG A 145 -20.56 -7.77 12.46
N GLN A 146 -19.69 -8.00 13.44
CA GLN A 146 -18.53 -8.86 13.26
C GLN A 146 -18.92 -10.31 12.93
N ALA A 147 -19.94 -10.86 13.60
CA ALA A 147 -20.45 -12.21 13.32
C ALA A 147 -21.04 -12.31 11.90
N ILE A 148 -21.87 -11.33 11.49
CA ILE A 148 -22.45 -11.28 10.14
C ILE A 148 -21.33 -11.18 9.09
N ALA A 149 -20.33 -10.33 9.31
CA ALA A 149 -19.20 -10.18 8.39
C ALA A 149 -18.45 -11.51 8.20
N ARG A 150 -18.17 -12.23 9.29
CA ARG A 150 -17.51 -13.54 9.24
C ARG A 150 -18.31 -14.54 8.41
N VAL A 151 -19.60 -14.75 8.74
CA VAL A 151 -20.45 -15.72 8.03
C VAL A 151 -20.62 -15.36 6.55
N THR A 152 -20.72 -14.07 6.24
CA THR A 152 -20.88 -13.60 4.85
C THR A 152 -19.62 -13.85 4.04
N VAL A 153 -18.44 -13.56 4.61
CA VAL A 153 -17.15 -13.82 3.97
C VAL A 153 -16.92 -15.30 3.76
N ASP A 154 -17.18 -16.11 4.78
CA ASP A 154 -17.04 -17.58 4.73
C ASP A 154 -17.96 -18.15 3.63
N SER A 155 -19.24 -17.76 3.63
CA SER A 155 -20.21 -18.18 2.60
C SER A 155 -19.79 -17.78 1.18
N LYS A 156 -19.30 -16.54 0.99
CA LYS A 156 -18.90 -16.07 -0.34
C LYS A 156 -17.64 -16.75 -0.87
N ARG A 157 -16.78 -17.24 0.03
CA ARG A 157 -15.54 -17.95 -0.31
C ARG A 157 -15.75 -19.44 -0.55
N GLU A 158 -16.57 -20.09 0.28
CA GLU A 158 -16.75 -21.54 0.26
C GLU A 158 -17.70 -22.00 -0.86
N ALA A 159 -18.75 -21.23 -1.16
CA ALA A 159 -19.73 -21.61 -2.16
C ALA A 159 -19.49 -20.90 -3.51
N PRO A 160 -19.40 -21.62 -4.65
CA PRO A 160 -19.43 -21.00 -5.97
C PRO A 160 -20.84 -20.45 -6.25
N HIS A 161 -20.94 -19.15 -6.52
CA HIS A 161 -22.22 -18.47 -6.77
C HIS A 161 -22.44 -18.27 -8.27
N PHE A 162 -23.61 -18.65 -8.75
CA PHE A 162 -24.12 -18.26 -10.07
C PHE A 162 -25.48 -17.57 -9.90
N TYR A 163 -25.76 -16.58 -10.73
CA TYR A 163 -26.96 -15.77 -10.63
C TYR A 163 -27.90 -16.10 -11.79
N VAL A 164 -29.18 -16.32 -11.46
CA VAL A 164 -30.25 -16.52 -12.43
C VAL A 164 -31.31 -15.46 -12.18
N ALA A 165 -31.71 -14.75 -13.22
CA ALA A 165 -32.77 -13.76 -13.18
C ALA A 165 -33.90 -14.18 -14.12
N VAL A 166 -35.15 -14.03 -13.67
CA VAL A 166 -36.36 -14.34 -14.43
C VAL A 166 -37.40 -13.27 -14.11
N ASP A 167 -38.09 -12.78 -15.13
CA ASP A 167 -39.23 -11.90 -14.98
C ASP A 167 -40.52 -12.70 -14.80
N ILE A 168 -41.36 -12.31 -13.85
CA ILE A 168 -42.60 -13.00 -13.51
C ILE A 168 -43.76 -12.00 -13.62
N ASP A 169 -44.74 -12.32 -14.47
CA ASP A 169 -46.00 -11.57 -14.52
C ASP A 169 -46.87 -11.87 -13.30
N MET A 170 -47.06 -10.86 -12.45
CA MET A 170 -47.83 -10.93 -11.20
C MET A 170 -49.31 -10.56 -11.37
N THR A 171 -49.79 -10.27 -12.58
CA THR A 171 -51.17 -9.77 -12.82
C THR A 171 -52.23 -10.69 -12.20
N LYS A 172 -52.14 -12.01 -12.47
CA LYS A 172 -53.07 -13.00 -11.93
C LYS A 172 -52.91 -13.19 -10.41
N ALA A 173 -51.68 -13.19 -9.92
CA ALA A 173 -51.39 -13.33 -8.50
C ALA A 173 -51.95 -12.16 -7.67
N MET A 174 -51.86 -10.94 -8.20
CA MET A 174 -52.40 -9.74 -7.55
C MET A 174 -53.94 -9.68 -7.60
N SER A 175 -54.56 -10.20 -8.66
CA SER A 175 -56.02 -10.39 -8.68
C SER A 175 -56.45 -11.36 -7.60
N PHE A 176 -55.86 -12.56 -7.57
CA PHE A 176 -56.15 -13.59 -6.58
C PHE A 176 -55.95 -13.09 -5.15
N ARG A 177 -54.88 -12.31 -4.90
CA ARG A 177 -54.63 -11.69 -3.60
C ARG A 177 -55.74 -10.71 -3.17
N ARG A 178 -56.34 -9.98 -4.12
CA ARG A 178 -57.44 -9.06 -3.82
C ARG A 178 -58.68 -9.84 -3.43
N ASP A 179 -59.08 -10.79 -4.28
CA ASP A 179 -60.25 -11.64 -4.04
C ASP A 179 -60.16 -12.32 -2.66
N LEU A 180 -58.98 -12.84 -2.33
CA LEU A 180 -58.73 -13.52 -1.05
C LEU A 180 -58.67 -12.55 0.15
N ASN A 181 -58.22 -11.31 -0.04
CA ASN A 181 -58.20 -10.30 1.01
C ASN A 181 -59.55 -9.59 1.23
N ASP A 182 -60.48 -9.73 0.30
CA ASP A 182 -61.85 -9.23 0.43
C ASP A 182 -62.70 -10.17 1.29
N GLU A 183 -62.34 -11.46 1.32
CA GLU A 183 -62.97 -12.48 2.19
C GLU A 183 -62.34 -12.58 3.58
N LEU A 184 -61.13 -12.07 3.77
CA LEU A 184 -60.38 -12.18 5.02
C LEU A 184 -60.45 -10.92 5.89
N ASP A 185 -60.48 -11.14 7.19
CA ASP A 185 -60.36 -10.09 8.19
C ASP A 185 -59.03 -9.32 8.04
N ALA A 186 -59.03 -8.06 8.50
CA ALA A 186 -57.86 -7.18 8.40
C ALA A 186 -56.59 -7.77 9.05
N GLU A 187 -56.74 -8.58 10.10
CA GLU A 187 -55.64 -9.24 10.81
C GLU A 187 -55.03 -10.43 10.06
N LYS A 188 -55.74 -11.01 9.09
CA LYS A 188 -55.31 -12.18 8.33
C LYS A 188 -55.02 -11.87 6.87
N ARG A 189 -54.86 -10.59 6.53
CA ARG A 189 -54.58 -10.16 5.15
C ARG A 189 -53.29 -10.78 4.65
N VAL A 190 -53.38 -11.30 3.45
CA VAL A 190 -52.28 -11.95 2.73
C VAL A 190 -51.45 -10.89 2.00
N SER A 191 -50.16 -10.90 2.28
CA SER A 191 -49.14 -10.08 1.62
C SER A 191 -48.68 -10.72 0.31
N VAL A 192 -47.95 -9.95 -0.50
CA VAL A 192 -47.29 -10.50 -1.69
C VAL A 192 -46.19 -11.48 -1.29
N ASN A 193 -45.51 -11.25 -0.16
CA ASN A 193 -44.46 -12.12 0.33
C ASN A 193 -45.00 -13.52 0.67
N ASP A 194 -46.20 -13.62 1.24
CA ASP A 194 -46.84 -14.91 1.56
C ASP A 194 -47.07 -15.76 0.30
N LEU A 195 -47.48 -15.12 -0.80
CA LEU A 195 -47.63 -15.78 -2.10
C LEU A 195 -46.28 -16.30 -2.62
N ILE A 196 -45.21 -15.51 -2.48
CA ILE A 196 -43.86 -15.88 -2.91
C ILE A 196 -43.31 -17.03 -2.04
N ILE A 197 -43.50 -16.96 -0.72
CA ILE A 197 -43.10 -18.02 0.23
C ILE A 197 -43.83 -19.32 -0.10
N LYS A 198 -45.15 -19.26 -0.32
CA LYS A 198 -45.94 -20.44 -0.69
C LYS A 198 -45.49 -21.04 -2.02
N ALA A 199 -45.25 -20.20 -3.02
CA ALA A 199 -44.74 -20.64 -4.32
C ALA A 199 -43.36 -21.31 -4.19
N SER A 200 -42.46 -20.72 -3.40
CA SER A 200 -41.13 -21.26 -3.12
C SER A 200 -41.19 -22.61 -2.41
N ALA A 201 -42.05 -22.74 -1.40
CA ALA A 201 -42.27 -24.00 -0.68
C ALA A 201 -42.77 -25.12 -1.62
N ILE A 202 -43.72 -24.80 -2.51
CA ILE A 202 -44.23 -25.76 -3.51
C ILE A 202 -43.13 -26.14 -4.52
N ALA A 203 -42.34 -25.17 -4.98
CA ALA A 203 -41.24 -25.43 -5.92
C ALA A 203 -40.17 -26.33 -5.30
N ILE A 204 -39.77 -26.05 -4.06
CA ILE A 204 -38.81 -26.86 -3.30
C ILE A 204 -39.36 -28.27 -3.04
N SER A 205 -40.65 -28.41 -2.73
CA SER A 205 -41.29 -29.71 -2.55
C SER A 205 -41.25 -30.57 -3.82
N ARG A 206 -41.40 -29.96 -5.00
CA ARG A 206 -41.30 -30.64 -6.31
C ARG A 206 -39.86 -30.94 -6.72
N HIS A 207 -38.90 -30.15 -6.22
CA HIS A 207 -37.48 -30.31 -6.53
C HIS A 207 -36.64 -30.44 -5.24
N PRO A 208 -36.69 -31.59 -4.54
CA PRO A 208 -36.04 -31.75 -3.23
C PRO A 208 -34.53 -31.55 -3.22
N LYS A 209 -33.86 -31.68 -4.38
CA LYS A 209 -32.41 -31.44 -4.51
C LYS A 209 -32.02 -30.01 -4.10
N PHE A 210 -32.91 -29.03 -4.25
CA PHE A 210 -32.63 -27.66 -3.82
C PHE A 210 -32.74 -27.47 -2.30
N ASN A 211 -33.37 -28.40 -1.57
CA ASN A 211 -33.40 -28.41 -0.11
C ASN A 211 -32.37 -29.39 0.44
N SER A 212 -31.10 -29.12 0.17
CA SER A 212 -30.01 -29.97 0.60
C SER A 212 -28.76 -29.16 0.97
N PHE A 213 -27.90 -29.78 1.78
CA PHE A 213 -26.61 -29.23 2.15
C PHE A 213 -25.50 -30.14 1.64
N PHE A 214 -24.39 -29.54 1.19
CA PHE A 214 -23.18 -30.28 0.88
C PHE A 214 -22.33 -30.39 2.15
N ARG A 215 -22.10 -31.62 2.62
CA ARG A 215 -21.26 -31.93 3.80
C ARG A 215 -20.56 -33.26 3.61
N ASP A 216 -19.31 -33.34 4.04
CA ASP A 216 -18.53 -34.58 4.04
C ASP A 216 -18.53 -35.33 2.69
N ASP A 217 -18.46 -34.58 1.58
CA ASP A 217 -18.52 -35.10 0.20
C ASP A 217 -19.86 -35.76 -0.19
N HIS A 218 -20.92 -35.49 0.58
CA HIS A 218 -22.27 -36.00 0.35
C HIS A 218 -23.28 -34.86 0.27
N LEU A 219 -24.35 -35.09 -0.49
CA LEU A 219 -25.51 -34.22 -0.51
C LEU A 219 -26.54 -34.71 0.51
N GLN A 220 -26.65 -33.99 1.63
CA GLN A 220 -27.65 -34.28 2.65
C GLN A 220 -28.98 -33.59 2.29
N MET A 221 -29.98 -34.38 1.87
CA MET A 221 -31.32 -33.88 1.57
C MET A 221 -32.17 -33.75 2.84
N ASN A 222 -32.95 -32.68 2.96
CA ASN A 222 -33.82 -32.45 4.10
C ASN A 222 -35.27 -32.82 3.79
N SER A 223 -35.98 -33.40 4.77
CA SER A 223 -37.40 -33.75 4.64
C SER A 223 -38.32 -32.57 4.96
N ALA A 224 -37.95 -31.74 5.94
CA ALA A 224 -38.66 -30.52 6.29
C ALA A 224 -38.18 -29.34 5.44
N ILE A 225 -39.10 -28.43 5.10
CA ILE A 225 -38.81 -27.18 4.41
C ILE A 225 -38.97 -26.05 5.42
N ASN A 226 -37.86 -25.38 5.73
CA ASN A 226 -37.84 -24.18 6.59
C ASN A 226 -37.46 -22.99 5.72
N ILE A 227 -38.23 -21.89 5.80
CA ILE A 227 -38.00 -20.69 4.98
C ILE A 227 -37.66 -19.54 5.92
N GLY A 228 -36.40 -19.09 5.88
CA GLY A 228 -35.99 -17.87 6.58
C GLY A 228 -36.36 -16.63 5.79
N VAL A 229 -36.97 -15.65 6.44
CA VAL A 229 -37.28 -14.34 5.84
C VAL A 229 -36.34 -13.30 6.42
N ALA A 230 -35.53 -12.68 5.56
CA ALA A 230 -34.62 -11.62 5.95
C ALA A 230 -35.38 -10.29 6.03
N ILE A 231 -35.34 -9.65 7.20
CA ILE A 231 -35.97 -8.36 7.47
C ILE A 231 -34.87 -7.35 7.79
N ALA A 232 -34.95 -6.18 7.16
CA ALA A 232 -34.03 -5.09 7.43
C ALA A 232 -34.48 -4.34 8.69
N LEU A 233 -33.63 -4.34 9.72
CA LEU A 233 -33.77 -3.52 10.92
C LEU A 233 -32.76 -2.38 10.87
N GLU A 234 -33.02 -1.31 11.63
CA GLU A 234 -32.11 -0.16 11.74
C GLU A 234 -30.72 -0.56 12.31
N SER A 235 -30.67 -1.64 13.11
CA SER A 235 -29.45 -2.17 13.70
C SER A 235 -28.70 -3.20 12.83
N GLY A 236 -29.34 -3.78 11.81
CA GLY A 236 -28.79 -4.83 10.94
C GLY A 236 -29.88 -5.68 10.24
N THR A 237 -29.48 -6.70 9.47
CA THR A 237 -30.43 -7.68 8.91
C THR A 237 -30.67 -8.81 9.90
N ASP A 238 -31.94 -9.05 10.24
CA ASP A 238 -32.37 -10.19 11.07
C ASP A 238 -33.09 -11.22 10.18
N CYS A 239 -32.81 -12.49 10.42
CA CYS A 239 -33.47 -13.60 9.75
C CYS A 239 -34.43 -14.24 10.76
N SER A 240 -35.71 -13.89 10.68
CA SER A 240 -36.74 -14.56 11.46
C SER A 240 -37.12 -15.87 10.76
N GLY A 241 -37.07 -16.98 11.48
CA GLY A 241 -37.51 -18.28 11.00
C GLY A 241 -39.01 -18.44 11.19
N TYR A 242 -39.71 -18.85 10.11
CA TYR A 242 -41.13 -19.23 10.13
C TYR A 242 -41.30 -20.69 9.72
#